data_AF-A0A416E0K4-F1
#
_entry.id   AF-A0A416E0K4-F1
#
_cell.length_a   1.000
_cell.length_b   1.000
_cell.length_c   1.000
_cell.angle_alpha   90.00
_cell.angle_beta   90.00
_cell.angle_gamma   90.00
#
_symmetry.space_group_name_H-M   'P 1'
#
loop_
_entity.id
_entity.type
_entity.pdbx_description
1 polymer ?
#
loop_
_entity_poly.entity_id
_entity_poly.type
_entity_poly.pdbx_seq_one_letter_code
_entity_poly.pdbx_strand_id
1 'polypeptide(L)'
;MKVKNIISVIGAGGKTSLLHKMSDYYLGKKETVLLTTTTHMMLEKDTDISCDIFSIIERLKNDKYCMAGKICDGSNKKIQALPLEILKGIMPYADNILIEADGAKHYSLKYPLESEPVIFEFTTDVYLVLGLWDIGKYCKDVIFRFEDMSFELGTKADEKVTFEHIKQIQEVYEKRLRKLGFKGKMHYIYSKKTDDGIVFLKE
;
A
#
# COMPACT_ATOMS: atom_id res chain seq x y z
N MET A 1 -3.92 22.30 10.30
CA MET A 1 -4.29 21.38 9.21
C MET A 1 -5.32 20.40 9.75
N LYS A 2 -6.30 19.96 8.93
CA LYS A 2 -7.39 19.04 9.34
C LYS A 2 -7.05 17.55 9.15
N VAL A 3 -5.91 17.26 8.51
CA VAL A 3 -5.45 15.88 8.29
C VAL A 3 -5.10 15.22 9.62
N LYS A 4 -5.76 14.10 9.90
CA LYS A 4 -5.54 13.28 11.10
C LYS A 4 -4.49 12.22 10.84
N ASN A 5 -4.62 11.49 9.72
CA ASN A 5 -3.74 10.37 9.38
C ASN A 5 -3.33 10.41 7.91
N ILE A 6 -2.05 10.13 7.64
CA ILE A 6 -1.52 9.91 6.29
C ILE A 6 -0.84 8.55 6.30
N ILE A 7 -1.51 7.57 5.71
CA ILE A 7 -1.18 6.17 5.88
C ILE A 7 -0.71 5.58 4.56
N SER A 8 0.52 5.08 4.52
CA SER A 8 1.03 4.29 3.39
C SER A 8 0.90 2.80 3.69
N VAL A 9 0.20 2.07 2.83
CA VAL A 9 0.08 0.60 2.89
C VAL A 9 1.08 0.00 1.89
N ILE A 10 2.03 -0.80 2.39
CA ILE A 10 3.17 -1.35 1.64
C ILE A 10 3.22 -2.89 1.71
N GLY A 11 4.17 -3.52 1.01
CA GLY A 11 4.35 -4.97 1.01
C GLY A 11 3.44 -5.68 0.03
N ALA A 12 2.90 -6.83 0.42
CA ALA A 12 2.18 -7.73 -0.47
C ALA A 12 1.07 -8.48 0.26
N GLY A 13 0.14 -9.06 -0.48
CA GLY A 13 -0.89 -9.89 0.11
C GLY A 13 -2.18 -9.17 0.55
N GLY A 14 -2.65 -8.16 -0.20
CA GLY A 14 -4.01 -7.61 -0.01
C GLY A 14 -4.08 -6.13 0.37
N LYS A 15 -3.07 -5.33 0.00
CA LYS A 15 -2.99 -3.89 0.28
C LYS A 15 -4.26 -3.13 -0.12
N THR A 16 -4.72 -3.29 -1.36
CA THR A 16 -5.92 -2.64 -1.87
C THR A 16 -7.15 -3.01 -1.03
N SER A 17 -7.31 -4.29 -0.70
CA SER A 17 -8.40 -4.76 0.16
C SER A 17 -8.32 -4.18 1.58
N LEU A 18 -7.11 -4.01 2.12
CA LEU A 18 -6.92 -3.34 3.41
C LEU A 18 -7.30 -1.86 3.32
N LEU A 19 -6.88 -1.16 2.26
CA LEU A 19 -7.21 0.25 2.03
C LEU A 19 -8.72 0.49 1.95
N HIS A 20 -9.46 -0.39 1.27
CA HIS A 20 -10.93 -0.34 1.23
C HIS A 20 -11.54 -0.56 2.61
N LYS A 21 -11.07 -1.58 3.35
CA LYS A 21 -11.53 -1.82 4.73
C LYS A 21 -11.25 -0.64 5.67
N MET A 22 -10.10 0.01 5.50
CA MET A 22 -9.75 1.23 6.23
C MET A 22 -10.64 2.41 5.82
N SER A 23 -10.95 2.55 4.53
CA SER A 23 -11.86 3.56 4.02
C SER A 23 -13.25 3.42 4.66
N ASP A 24 -13.82 2.21 4.62
CA ASP A 24 -15.12 1.91 5.26
C ASP A 24 -15.13 2.23 6.76
N TYR A 25 -14.04 1.89 7.46
CA TYR A 25 -13.89 2.19 8.88
C TYR A 25 -13.92 3.70 9.18
N TYR A 26 -13.19 4.51 8.40
CA TYR A 26 -13.16 5.97 8.59
C TYR A 26 -14.45 6.65 8.12
N LEU A 27 -15.05 6.17 7.04
CA LEU A 27 -16.37 6.64 6.58
C LEU A 27 -17.47 6.34 7.61
N GLY A 28 -17.42 5.18 8.28
CA GLY A 28 -18.31 4.84 9.40
C GLY A 28 -18.18 5.81 10.59
N LYS A 29 -17.03 6.48 10.73
CA LYS A 29 -16.80 7.56 11.70
C LYS A 29 -17.17 8.95 11.18
N LYS A 30 -17.74 9.04 9.98
CA LYS A 30 -18.07 10.29 9.27
C LYS A 30 -16.82 11.14 8.96
N GLU A 31 -15.66 10.51 8.85
CA GLU A 31 -14.41 11.16 8.47
C GLU A 31 -14.22 11.13 6.95
N THR A 32 -13.56 12.16 6.42
CA THR A 32 -13.33 12.32 4.99
C THR A 32 -12.08 11.55 4.57
N VAL A 33 -12.16 10.73 3.53
CA VAL A 33 -11.09 9.82 3.08
C VAL A 33 -10.68 10.11 1.64
N LEU A 34 -9.38 10.34 1.43
CA LEU A 34 -8.75 10.32 0.10
C LEU A 34 -7.97 9.01 -0.05
N LEU A 35 -8.28 8.20 -1.06
CA LEU A 35 -7.50 7.03 -1.45
C LEU A 35 -6.67 7.38 -2.69
N THR A 36 -5.35 7.17 -2.63
CA THR A 36 -4.43 7.43 -3.75
C THR A 36 -3.28 6.42 -3.78
N THR A 37 -2.27 6.63 -4.62
CA THR A 37 -1.14 5.72 -4.77
C THR A 37 0.19 6.47 -5.01
N THR A 38 1.32 5.86 -4.64
CA THR A 38 2.67 6.30 -5.08
C THR A 38 3.20 5.49 -6.26
N THR A 39 2.53 4.39 -6.62
CA THR A 39 2.98 3.46 -7.64
C THR A 39 1.89 3.21 -8.67
N HIS A 40 2.11 2.27 -9.58
CA HIS A 40 1.07 1.87 -10.53
C HIS A 40 0.04 0.98 -9.82
N MET A 41 -1.20 1.44 -9.77
CA MET A 41 -2.35 0.72 -9.21
C MET A 41 -3.35 0.42 -10.33
N MET A 42 -4.14 -0.65 -10.18
CA MET A 42 -5.25 -0.91 -11.12
C MET A 42 -6.28 0.23 -11.03
N LEU A 43 -6.78 0.67 -12.17
CA LEU A 43 -7.87 1.65 -12.23
C LEU A 43 -9.15 0.97 -11.75
N GLU A 44 -9.67 1.41 -10.61
CA GLU A 44 -10.96 0.98 -10.10
C GLU A 44 -12.10 1.84 -10.64
N LYS A 45 -13.31 1.28 -10.67
CA LYS A 45 -14.51 2.01 -11.04
C LYS A 45 -14.68 3.22 -10.11
N ASP A 46 -15.14 4.33 -10.66
CA ASP A 46 -15.40 5.58 -9.94
C ASP A 46 -14.15 6.33 -9.42
N THR A 47 -12.94 5.89 -9.79
CA THR A 47 -11.70 6.66 -9.57
C THR A 47 -11.76 8.01 -10.30
N ASP A 48 -11.47 9.11 -9.59
CA ASP A 48 -11.24 10.41 -10.20
C ASP A 48 -9.87 10.42 -10.90
N ILE A 49 -9.90 10.53 -12.23
CA ILE A 49 -8.71 10.64 -13.08
C ILE A 49 -8.52 12.04 -13.68
N SER A 50 -9.34 13.02 -13.24
CA SER A 50 -9.33 14.37 -13.80
C SER A 50 -8.01 15.10 -13.54
N CYS A 51 -7.32 14.73 -12.47
CA CYS A 51 -6.21 15.52 -11.92
C CYS A 51 -6.63 16.99 -11.73
N ASP A 52 -7.88 17.23 -11.31
CA ASP A 52 -8.39 18.56 -10.99
C ASP A 52 -8.67 18.67 -9.50
N ILE A 53 -8.09 19.71 -8.88
CA ILE A 53 -8.20 19.94 -7.44
C ILE A 53 -9.66 20.20 -7.04
N PHE A 54 -10.42 20.94 -7.85
CA PHE A 54 -11.80 21.30 -7.51
C PHE A 54 -12.74 20.10 -7.59
N SER A 55 -12.65 19.29 -8.65
CA SER A 55 -13.38 18.03 -8.80
C SER A 55 -13.17 17.11 -7.61
N ILE A 56 -11.91 16.87 -7.24
CA ILE A 56 -11.59 15.96 -6.13
C ILE A 56 -12.11 16.51 -4.80
N ILE A 57 -11.95 17.81 -4.54
CA ILE A 57 -12.48 18.45 -3.33
C ILE A 57 -14.00 18.38 -3.27
N GLU A 58 -14.70 18.55 -4.40
CA GLU A 58 -16.15 18.46 -4.46
C GLU A 58 -16.63 17.04 -4.09
N ARG A 59 -16.01 16.00 -4.64
CA ARG A 59 -16.30 14.61 -4.28
C ARG A 59 -16.02 14.33 -2.80
N LEU A 60 -14.90 14.80 -2.27
CA LEU A 60 -14.59 14.69 -0.83
C LEU A 60 -15.64 15.39 0.05
N LYS A 61 -16.21 16.51 -0.40
CA LYS A 61 -17.26 17.23 0.35
C LYS A 61 -18.60 16.50 0.32
N ASN A 62 -19.00 16.04 -0.87
CA ASN A 62 -20.32 15.44 -1.11
C ASN A 62 -20.38 13.99 -0.61
N ASP A 63 -19.36 13.20 -0.93
CA ASP A 63 -19.37 11.74 -0.73
C ASP A 63 -18.55 11.33 0.50
N LYS A 64 -17.79 12.25 1.11
CA LYS A 64 -16.76 11.98 2.13
C LYS A 64 -15.63 11.06 1.66
N TYR A 65 -15.66 10.62 0.41
CA TYR A 65 -14.69 9.69 -0.17
C TYR A 65 -14.28 10.15 -1.56
N CYS A 66 -13.01 10.01 -1.88
CA CYS A 66 -12.55 10.07 -3.25
C CYS A 66 -11.34 9.15 -3.42
N MET A 67 -11.40 8.25 -4.41
CA MET A 67 -10.21 7.61 -4.94
C MET A 67 -9.71 8.44 -6.11
N ALA A 68 -8.43 8.82 -6.12
CA ALA A 68 -7.88 9.69 -7.14
C ALA A 68 -6.44 9.33 -7.55
N GLY A 69 -6.16 9.40 -8.85
CA GLY A 69 -4.85 9.11 -9.44
C GLY A 69 -4.75 9.65 -10.86
N LYS A 70 -3.52 9.75 -11.38
CA LYS A 70 -3.30 10.11 -12.79
C LYS A 70 -3.37 8.84 -13.64
N ILE A 71 -4.05 8.88 -14.79
CA ILE A 71 -3.99 7.75 -15.73
C ILE A 71 -2.54 7.54 -16.21
N CYS A 72 -2.09 6.28 -16.28
CA CYS A 72 -0.75 5.98 -16.77
C CYS A 72 -0.65 6.24 -18.27
N ASP A 73 0.46 6.85 -18.70
CA ASP A 73 0.67 7.13 -20.13
C ASP A 73 0.68 5.81 -20.92
N GLY A 74 -0.18 5.69 -21.95
CA GLY A 74 -0.31 4.49 -22.76
C GLY A 74 -1.09 3.33 -22.14
N SER A 75 -1.77 3.51 -21.01
CA SER A 75 -2.63 2.48 -20.39
C SER A 75 -3.96 3.04 -19.90
N ASN A 76 -5.07 2.42 -20.30
CA ASN A 76 -6.41 2.76 -19.81
C ASN A 76 -6.85 1.92 -18.59
N LYS A 77 -5.94 1.13 -18.01
CA LYS A 77 -6.25 0.15 -16.95
C LYS A 77 -5.53 0.41 -15.63
N LYS A 78 -4.62 1.39 -15.60
CA LYS A 78 -3.80 1.67 -14.43
C LYS A 78 -3.70 3.17 -14.17
N ILE A 79 -3.69 3.51 -12.89
CA ILE A 79 -3.37 4.84 -12.40
C ILE A 79 -1.97 4.85 -11.78
N GLN A 80 -1.38 6.02 -11.76
CA GLN A 80 -0.16 6.35 -11.03
C GLN A 80 -0.45 7.49 -10.05
N ALA A 81 0.57 7.89 -9.31
CA ALA A 81 0.47 8.99 -8.36
C ALA A 81 -0.10 10.26 -9.00
N LEU A 82 -0.96 10.95 -8.25
CA LEU A 82 -1.34 12.33 -8.56
C LEU A 82 -0.08 13.21 -8.62
N PRO A 83 -0.06 14.27 -9.44
CA PRO A 83 0.94 15.31 -9.33
C PRO A 83 1.03 15.83 -7.89
N LEU A 84 2.25 15.97 -7.37
CA LEU A 84 2.48 16.27 -5.96
C LEU A 84 1.79 17.57 -5.52
N GLU A 85 1.76 18.58 -6.38
CA GLU A 85 1.09 19.86 -6.10
C GLU A 85 -0.43 19.70 -5.95
N ILE A 86 -1.04 18.83 -6.77
CA ILE A 86 -2.47 18.52 -6.66
C ILE A 86 -2.76 17.80 -5.36
N LEU A 87 -1.97 16.76 -5.03
CA LEU A 87 -2.11 16.04 -3.77
C LEU A 87 -1.98 17.00 -2.58
N LYS A 88 -0.95 17.84 -2.55
CA LYS A 88 -0.75 18.87 -1.50
C LYS A 88 -1.92 19.85 -1.40
N GLY A 89 -2.51 20.25 -2.52
CA GLY A 89 -3.70 21.11 -2.55
C GLY A 89 -4.95 20.45 -1.99
N ILE A 90 -5.11 19.13 -2.15
CA ILE A 90 -6.27 18.36 -1.67
C ILE A 90 -6.10 17.94 -0.21
N MET A 91 -4.88 17.69 0.26
CA MET A 91 -4.58 17.21 1.62
C MET A 91 -5.41 17.91 2.72
N PRO A 92 -5.55 19.25 2.76
CA PRO A 92 -6.31 19.93 3.81
C PRO A 92 -7.81 19.57 3.90
N TYR A 93 -8.37 18.96 2.85
CA TYR A 93 -9.79 18.64 2.73
C TYR A 93 -10.13 17.19 3.11
N ALA A 94 -9.13 16.35 3.35
CA ALA A 94 -9.30 14.97 3.83
C ALA A 94 -8.89 14.86 5.30
N ASP A 95 -9.68 14.12 6.09
CA ASP A 95 -9.30 13.76 7.45
C ASP A 95 -8.28 12.61 7.42
N ASN A 96 -8.42 11.68 6.48
CA ASN A 96 -7.54 10.52 6.30
C ASN A 96 -7.07 10.42 4.84
N ILE A 97 -5.78 10.23 4.63
CA ILE A 97 -5.19 10.01 3.31
C ILE A 97 -4.58 8.61 3.32
N LEU A 98 -5.13 7.73 2.49
CA LEU A 98 -4.75 6.34 2.39
C LEU A 98 -4.03 6.11 1.07
N ILE A 99 -2.80 5.61 1.13
CA ILE A 99 -1.88 5.55 0.00
C ILE A 99 -1.51 4.09 -0.25
N GLU A 100 -1.85 3.56 -1.41
CA GLU A 100 -1.24 2.31 -1.88
C GLU A 100 0.18 2.58 -2.36
N ALA A 101 1.15 1.92 -1.74
CA ALA A 101 2.55 2.01 -2.10
C ALA A 101 3.12 0.62 -2.36
N ASP A 102 4.30 0.58 -3.00
CA ASP A 102 5.12 -0.62 -3.02
C ASP A 102 4.45 -1.84 -3.70
N GLY A 103 4.09 -1.69 -4.98
CA GLY A 103 3.41 -2.71 -5.78
C GLY A 103 4.16 -4.06 -5.85
N ALA A 104 3.39 -5.17 -5.86
CA ALA A 104 3.91 -6.54 -5.74
C ALA A 104 3.34 -7.54 -6.78
N LYS A 105 2.69 -7.06 -7.85
CA LYS A 105 2.11 -7.90 -8.94
C LYS A 105 1.28 -9.10 -8.47
N HIS A 106 0.42 -8.92 -7.46
CA HIS A 106 -0.45 -9.95 -6.86
C HIS A 106 0.24 -11.08 -6.09
N TYR A 107 1.56 -11.00 -5.88
CA TYR A 107 2.26 -11.91 -4.97
C TYR A 107 1.76 -11.73 -3.53
N SER A 108 1.91 -12.78 -2.71
CA SER A 108 1.60 -12.76 -1.28
C SER A 108 2.69 -12.10 -0.45
N LEU A 109 3.94 -12.20 -0.91
CA LEU A 109 5.12 -11.61 -0.29
C LEU A 109 5.91 -10.80 -1.32
N LYS A 110 6.68 -9.81 -0.84
CA LYS A 110 7.56 -9.00 -1.67
C LYS A 110 8.84 -8.71 -0.91
N TYR A 111 9.98 -8.95 -1.55
CA TYR A 111 11.25 -8.43 -1.09
C TYR A 111 11.46 -6.99 -1.61
N PRO A 112 11.66 -6.00 -0.73
CA PRO A 112 11.85 -4.62 -1.14
C PRO A 112 13.28 -4.37 -1.65
N LEU A 113 13.39 -3.59 -2.72
CA LEU A 113 14.68 -3.07 -3.18
C LEU A 113 15.26 -2.04 -2.19
N GLU A 114 16.53 -1.68 -2.37
CA GLU A 114 17.19 -0.62 -1.59
C GLU A 114 16.44 0.73 -1.65
N SER A 115 15.85 1.05 -2.80
CA SER A 115 15.09 2.29 -3.01
C SER A 115 13.63 2.20 -2.58
N GLU A 116 13.18 1.06 -2.04
CA GLU A 116 11.81 0.80 -1.64
C GLU A 116 11.67 0.65 -0.12
N PRO A 117 10.47 0.87 0.45
CA PRO A 117 9.23 1.25 -0.23
C PRO A 117 9.21 2.74 -0.61
N VAL A 118 8.64 3.06 -1.77
CA VAL A 118 8.44 4.45 -2.20
C VAL A 118 7.18 5.00 -1.53
N ILE A 119 7.38 5.85 -0.52
CA ILE A 119 6.32 6.53 0.25
C ILE A 119 6.52 8.04 0.23
N PHE A 120 5.46 8.81 0.46
CA PHE A 120 5.57 10.26 0.58
C PHE A 120 6.23 10.64 1.91
N GLU A 121 7.05 11.69 1.91
CA GLU A 121 7.77 12.21 3.09
C GLU A 121 6.85 12.58 4.27
N PHE A 122 5.61 12.97 3.97
CA PHE A 122 4.61 13.37 4.96
C PHE A 122 3.76 12.19 5.47
N THR A 123 4.12 10.94 5.15
CA THR A 123 3.46 9.74 5.70
C THR A 123 3.63 9.70 7.22
N THR A 124 2.53 9.54 7.96
CA THR A 124 2.53 9.44 9.44
C THR A 124 2.62 8.01 9.93
N ASP A 125 2.00 7.08 9.20
CA ASP A 125 1.91 5.67 9.55
C ASP A 125 2.16 4.80 8.31
N VAL A 126 2.87 3.71 8.52
CA VAL A 126 3.09 2.67 7.51
C VAL A 126 2.46 1.38 8.00
N TYR A 127 1.66 0.75 7.14
CA TYR A 127 1.09 -0.57 7.36
C TYR A 127 1.75 -1.54 6.37
N LEU A 128 2.59 -2.42 6.89
CA LEU A 128 3.22 -3.47 6.11
C LEU A 128 2.32 -4.70 6.07
N VAL A 129 1.85 -5.06 4.87
CA VAL A 129 1.03 -6.25 4.65
C VAL A 129 1.90 -7.42 4.24
N LEU A 130 1.69 -8.58 4.87
CA LEU A 130 2.42 -9.83 4.64
C LEU A 130 1.43 -11.00 4.52
N GLY A 131 1.32 -11.58 3.32
CA GLY A 131 0.42 -12.70 3.02
C GLY A 131 0.92 -14.04 3.56
N LEU A 132 0.10 -14.73 4.36
CA LEU A 132 0.44 -16.00 4.99
C LEU A 132 -0.03 -17.24 4.22
N TRP A 133 -0.91 -17.09 3.22
CA TRP A 133 -1.57 -18.24 2.57
C TRP A 133 -0.65 -19.07 1.67
N ASP A 134 0.58 -18.60 1.44
CA ASP A 134 1.58 -19.29 0.62
C ASP A 134 2.70 -19.94 1.46
N ILE A 135 2.57 -19.96 2.80
CA ILE A 135 3.45 -20.76 3.66
C ILE A 135 3.47 -22.22 3.20
N GLY A 136 4.66 -22.81 3.10
CA GLY A 136 4.87 -24.16 2.60
C GLY A 136 5.05 -24.27 1.08
N LYS A 137 4.84 -23.20 0.32
CA LYS A 137 5.19 -23.13 -1.11
C LYS A 137 6.62 -22.66 -1.31
N TYR A 138 7.21 -22.87 -2.49
CA TYR A 138 8.58 -22.46 -2.76
C TYR A 138 8.73 -20.93 -2.76
N CYS A 139 9.78 -20.43 -2.11
CA CYS A 139 10.07 -19.00 -1.99
C CYS A 139 10.09 -18.30 -3.36
N LYS A 140 10.71 -18.93 -4.37
CA LYS A 140 10.80 -18.41 -5.75
C LYS A 140 9.46 -18.14 -6.43
N ASP A 141 8.40 -18.86 -6.04
CA ASP A 141 7.10 -18.79 -6.69
C ASP A 141 6.20 -17.73 -6.06
N VAL A 142 6.49 -17.32 -4.82
CA VAL A 142 5.55 -16.56 -3.98
C VAL A 142 6.11 -15.26 -3.42
N ILE A 143 7.43 -15.06 -3.53
CA ILE A 143 8.10 -13.81 -3.16
C ILE A 143 8.36 -13.01 -4.43
N PHE A 144 7.68 -11.87 -4.59
CA PHE A 144 8.04 -10.92 -5.64
C PHE A 144 9.46 -10.42 -5.38
N ARG A 145 10.31 -10.46 -6.42
CA ARG A 145 11.76 -10.19 -6.33
C ARG A 145 12.52 -11.19 -5.47
N PHE A 146 12.20 -12.48 -5.61
CA PHE A 146 12.94 -13.55 -4.96
C PHE A 146 14.45 -13.51 -5.24
N GLU A 147 14.88 -13.20 -6.46
CA GLU A 147 16.30 -13.17 -6.80
C GLU A 147 17.09 -12.16 -5.95
N ASP A 148 16.50 -11.00 -5.64
CA ASP A 148 17.10 -10.00 -4.75
C ASP A 148 17.21 -10.53 -3.30
N MET A 149 16.17 -11.22 -2.81
CA MET A 149 16.20 -11.89 -1.50
C MET A 149 17.26 -13.00 -1.45
N SER A 150 17.35 -13.80 -2.51
CA SER A 150 18.33 -14.89 -2.62
C SER A 150 19.75 -14.34 -2.59
N PHE A 151 20.00 -13.24 -3.32
CA PHE A 151 21.29 -12.57 -3.34
C PHE A 151 21.66 -11.97 -1.98
N GLU A 152 20.75 -11.25 -1.32
CA GLU A 152 21.05 -10.53 -0.08
C GLU A 152 21.03 -11.43 1.17
N LEU A 153 20.13 -12.40 1.24
CA LEU A 153 19.91 -13.24 2.44
C LEU A 153 20.37 -14.69 2.27
N GLY A 154 20.76 -15.09 1.06
CA GLY A 154 21.19 -16.47 0.78
C GLY A 154 20.05 -17.49 0.73
N THR A 155 18.79 -17.04 0.67
CA THR A 155 17.62 -17.93 0.56
C THR A 155 17.66 -18.71 -0.75
N LYS A 156 17.56 -20.03 -0.66
CA LYS A 156 17.63 -20.92 -1.83
C LYS A 156 16.26 -21.09 -2.49
N ALA A 157 16.28 -21.34 -3.80
CA ALA A 157 15.09 -21.42 -4.63
C ALA A 157 14.17 -22.61 -4.29
N ASP A 158 14.71 -23.67 -3.69
CA ASP A 158 14.01 -24.87 -3.23
C ASP A 158 13.52 -24.77 -1.78
N GLU A 159 13.86 -23.70 -1.06
CA GLU A 159 13.30 -23.44 0.26
C GLU A 159 11.81 -23.15 0.17
N LYS A 160 11.08 -23.67 1.16
CA LYS A 160 9.66 -23.39 1.33
C LYS A 160 9.49 -22.22 2.27
N VAL A 161 8.55 -21.34 1.95
CA VAL A 161 8.21 -20.20 2.80
C VAL A 161 7.82 -20.69 4.19
N THR A 162 8.46 -20.11 5.18
CA THR A 162 8.18 -20.29 6.61
C THR A 162 7.88 -18.93 7.22
N PHE A 163 7.40 -18.92 8.46
CA PHE A 163 7.22 -17.66 9.18
C PHE A 163 8.54 -16.91 9.39
N GLU A 164 9.67 -17.62 9.48
CA GLU A 164 11.00 -17.02 9.57
C GLU A 164 11.33 -16.18 8.33
N HIS A 165 11.06 -16.70 7.12
CA HIS A 165 11.23 -15.94 5.88
C HIS A 165 10.37 -14.66 5.86
N ILE A 166 9.16 -14.73 6.41
CA ILE A 166 8.25 -13.56 6.49
C ILE A 166 8.82 -12.52 7.46
N LYS A 167 9.36 -12.95 8.61
CA LYS A 167 10.05 -12.06 9.56
C LYS A 167 11.30 -11.44 8.98
N GLN A 168 12.10 -12.18 8.21
CA GLN A 168 13.25 -11.63 7.48
C GLN A 168 12.83 -10.52 6.50
N ILE A 169 11.76 -10.74 5.72
CA ILE A 169 11.21 -9.71 4.85
C ILE A 169 10.75 -8.49 5.66
N GLN A 170 10.06 -8.70 6.78
CA GLN A 170 9.61 -7.63 7.68
C GLN A 170 10.81 -6.77 8.16
N GLU A 171 11.87 -7.42 8.65
CA GLU A 171 13.07 -6.74 9.14
C GLU A 171 13.78 -5.93 8.04
N VAL A 172 13.79 -6.44 6.80
CA VAL A 172 14.36 -5.69 5.68
C VAL A 172 13.53 -4.44 5.40
N TYR A 173 12.20 -4.52 5.35
CA TYR A 173 11.35 -3.32 5.21
C TYR A 173 11.63 -2.28 6.31
N GLU A 174 11.74 -2.71 7.56
CA GLU A 174 12.08 -1.82 8.68
C GLU A 174 13.42 -1.12 8.48
N LYS A 175 14.46 -1.86 8.09
CA LYS A 175 15.78 -1.30 7.80
C LYS A 175 15.72 -0.29 6.66
N ARG A 176 15.03 -0.62 5.56
CA ARG A 176 14.89 0.28 4.40
C ARG A 176 14.15 1.57 4.77
N LEU A 177 13.01 1.47 5.46
CA LEU A 177 12.24 2.63 5.90
C LEU A 177 13.06 3.56 6.82
N ARG A 178 13.80 3.00 7.77
CA ARG A 178 14.67 3.78 8.65
C ARG A 178 15.79 4.48 7.87
N LYS A 179 16.39 3.79 6.89
CA LYS A 179 17.43 4.37 6.01
C LYS A 179 16.88 5.51 5.14
N LEU A 180 15.63 5.41 4.70
CA LEU A 180 14.90 6.46 3.98
C LEU A 180 14.46 7.62 4.91
N GLY A 181 14.78 7.55 6.21
CA GLY A 181 14.47 8.61 7.16
C GLY A 181 13.03 8.61 7.68
N PHE A 182 12.27 7.54 7.47
CA PHE A 182 10.91 7.41 8.01
C PHE A 182 10.95 7.38 9.55
N LYS A 183 10.17 8.27 10.18
CA LYS A 183 10.06 8.43 11.64
C LYS A 183 8.65 8.20 12.17
N GLY A 184 7.72 7.81 11.29
CA GLY A 184 6.33 7.55 11.66
C GLY A 184 6.16 6.21 12.35
N LYS A 185 4.90 5.83 12.60
CA LYS A 185 4.56 4.55 13.22
C LYS A 185 4.57 3.43 12.19
N MET A 186 5.09 2.27 12.56
CA MET A 186 5.06 1.06 11.75
C MET A 186 4.07 0.07 12.36
N HIS A 187 3.20 -0.48 11.52
CA HIS A 187 2.21 -1.50 11.87
C HIS A 187 2.39 -2.70 10.96
N TYR A 188 2.29 -3.90 11.52
CA TYR A 188 2.40 -5.15 10.78
C TYR A 188 1.02 -5.79 10.68
N ILE A 189 0.64 -6.18 9.46
CA ILE A 189 -0.63 -6.81 9.18
C ILE A 189 -0.35 -8.12 8.44
N TYR A 190 -0.70 -9.23 9.07
CA TYR A 190 -0.71 -10.51 8.37
C TYR A 190 -2.05 -10.72 7.70
N SER A 191 -2.03 -11.29 6.50
CA SER A 191 -3.26 -11.57 5.75
C SER A 191 -3.38 -13.04 5.40
N LYS A 192 -4.61 -13.56 5.45
CA LYS A 192 -4.98 -14.91 5.00
C LYS A 192 -6.07 -14.81 3.94
N LYS A 193 -6.01 -15.68 2.93
CA LYS A 193 -7.13 -15.91 2.03
C LYS A 193 -8.08 -16.93 2.64
N THR A 194 -9.37 -16.63 2.61
CA THR A 194 -10.49 -17.49 2.96
C THR A 194 -11.44 -17.55 1.77
N ASP A 195 -12.44 -18.43 1.84
CA ASP A 195 -13.47 -18.53 0.79
C ASP A 195 -14.22 -17.18 0.62
N ASP A 196 -14.40 -16.45 1.72
CA ASP A 196 -15.08 -15.14 1.74
C ASP A 196 -14.18 -13.92 1.43
N GLY A 197 -12.90 -14.12 1.07
CA GLY A 197 -11.97 -13.05 0.72
C GLY A 197 -10.70 -12.99 1.57
N ILE A 198 -10.20 -11.78 1.86
CA ILE A 198 -8.96 -11.60 2.63
C ILE A 198 -9.30 -11.23 4.09
N VAL A 199 -8.79 -12.03 5.02
CA VAL A 199 -8.85 -11.75 6.46
C VAL A 199 -7.53 -11.16 6.91
N PHE A 200 -7.60 -10.05 7.64
CA PHE A 200 -6.45 -9.37 8.22
C PHE A 200 -6.33 -9.69 9.70
N LEU A 201 -5.16 -10.16 10.10
CA LEU A 201 -4.76 -10.47 11.46
C LEU A 201 -3.84 -9.35 11.94
N LYS A 202 -4.21 -8.72 13.05
CA LYS A 202 -3.36 -7.72 13.69
C LYS A 202 -2.43 -8.43 14.67
N GLU A 203 -1.13 -8.16 14.56
CA GLU A 203 -0.15 -8.52 15.58
C GLU A 203 -0.29 -7.61 16.81
#